data_AF-A0A956L7Y4-F1
#
_entry.id   AF-A0A956L7Y4-F1
#
_cell.length_a   1.000
_cell.length_b   1.000
_cell.length_c   1.000
_cell.angle_alpha   90.00
_cell.angle_beta   90.00
_cell.angle_gamma   90.00
#
_symmetry.space_group_name_H-M   'P 1'
#
loop_
_entity.id
_entity.type
_entity.pdbx_description
1 polymer ?
#
loop_
_entity_poly.entity_id
_entity_poly.type
_entity_poly.pdbx_seq_one_letter_code
_entity_poly.pdbx_strand_id
1 'polypeptide(L)' 'MARAEVPRGSVAALVFVSSTGLATPSLDSVLVQRLDLPRGIARVPLWGLGCAGGAAGVARAAALCRGLGRPVLLVSAEI' A
#
# COMPACT_ATOMS: atom_id res chain seq x y z
N MET A 1 -6.78 -3.98 -8.75
CA MET A 1 -6.96 -5.40 -8.39
C MET A 1 -7.70 -6.18 -9.46
N ALA A 2 -8.90 -5.75 -9.89
CA ALA A 2 -9.66 -6.40 -10.97
C ALA A 2 -8.83 -6.65 -12.25
N ARG A 3 -8.11 -5.64 -12.75
CA ARG A 3 -7.23 -5.77 -13.93
C ARG A 3 -6.03 -6.71 -13.75
N ALA A 4 -5.61 -6.94 -12.51
CA ALA A 4 -4.48 -7.82 -12.19
C ALA A 4 -4.95 -9.22 -11.79
N GLU A 5 -6.28 -9.45 -11.75
CA GLU A 5 -6.90 -10.72 -11.36
C GLU A 5 -6.44 -11.23 -9.99
N VAL A 6 -6.06 -10.31 -9.09
CA VAL A 6 -5.59 -10.63 -7.73
C VAL A 6 -6.77 -10.64 -6.76
N PRO A 7 -7.05 -11.77 -6.08
CA PRO A 7 -8.05 -11.84 -5.01
C PRO A 7 -7.69 -10.93 -3.84
N ARG A 8 -8.68 -10.28 -3.21
CA ARG A 8 -8.45 -9.40 -2.06
C ARG A 8 -7.73 -10.11 -0.90
N GLY A 9 -8.13 -11.35 -0.62
CA GLY A 9 -7.55 -12.17 0.45
C GLY A 9 -6.10 -12.60 0.24
N SER A 10 -5.57 -12.54 -1.00
CA SER A 10 -4.19 -12.96 -1.27
C SER A 10 -3.16 -11.86 -1.02
N VAL A 11 -3.58 -10.60 -0.97
CA VAL A 11 -2.70 -9.46 -0.66
C VAL A 11 -2.06 -9.63 0.70
N ALA A 12 -0.73 -9.50 0.76
CA ALA A 12 0.04 -9.66 1.99
C ALA A 12 0.50 -8.32 2.60
N ALA A 13 0.57 -7.26 1.79
CA ALA A 13 0.94 -5.94 2.26
C ALA A 13 0.26 -4.81 1.47
N LEU A 14 0.11 -3.66 2.13
CA LEU A 14 -0.29 -2.38 1.56
C LEU A 14 0.84 -1.37 1.76
N VAL A 15 1.43 -0.90 0.65
CA VAL A 15 2.31 0.28 0.64
C VAL A 15 1.45 1.48 0.26
N PHE A 16 1.37 2.46 1.15
CA PHE A 16 0.64 3.70 0.91
C PHE A 16 1.63 4.84 0.79
N VAL A 17 1.49 5.71 -0.21
CA VAL A 17 2.38 6.84 -0.46
C VAL A 17 1.55 8.11 -0.52
N SER A 18 1.95 9.12 0.25
CA SER A 18 1.38 10.47 0.19
C SER A 18 2.33 11.51 0.78
N SER A 19 2.27 12.72 0.28
CA SER A 19 3.06 13.88 0.74
C SER A 19 2.16 15.00 1.27
N THR A 20 0.84 14.82 1.19
CA THR A 20 -0.19 15.82 1.48
C THR A 20 -0.72 15.75 2.93
N GLY A 21 0.12 15.28 3.84
CA GLY A 21 -0.12 15.29 5.29
C GLY A 21 -0.33 13.90 5.89
N LEU A 22 -0.41 13.86 7.22
CA LEU A 22 -0.61 12.65 8.02
C LEU A 22 -2.06 12.61 8.54
N ALA A 23 -2.62 11.40 8.67
CA ALA A 23 -3.94 11.19 9.24
C ALA A 23 -3.88 10.23 10.43
N THR A 24 -4.75 10.46 11.42
CA THR A 24 -4.97 9.56 12.56
C THR A 24 -6.48 9.33 12.70
N PRO A 25 -7.00 8.13 12.38
CA PRO A 25 -6.29 6.92 11.95
C PRO A 25 -5.66 7.09 10.55
N SER A 26 -4.59 6.32 10.28
CA SER A 26 -3.82 6.46 9.04
C SER A 26 -4.62 6.03 7.80
N LEU A 27 -4.39 6.66 6.65
CA LEU A 27 -5.17 6.38 5.43
C LEU A 27 -5.05 4.91 4.97
N ASP A 28 -3.89 4.28 5.17
CA ASP A 28 -3.71 2.85 4.92
C ASP A 28 -4.63 1.98 5.80
N SER A 29 -4.91 2.39 7.05
CA SER A 29 -5.87 1.67 7.91
C SER A 29 -7.31 1.79 7.39
N VAL A 30 -7.70 2.98 6.93
CA VAL A 30 -9.01 3.23 6.33
C VAL A 30 -9.15 2.44 5.03
N LEU A 31 -8.09 2.36 4.22
CA LEU A 31 -8.06 1.59 2.99
C LEU A 31 -8.20 0.10 3.25
N VAL A 32 -7.52 -0.46 4.26
CA VAL A 32 -7.68 -1.88 4.63
C VAL A 32 -9.14 -2.21 4.93
N GLN A 33 -9.85 -1.34 5.66
CA GLN A 33 -11.27 -1.53 5.95
C GLN A 33 -12.14 -1.37 4.69
N ARG A 34 -11.97 -0.27 3.95
CA ARG A 34 -12.81 0.05 2.78
C ARG A 34 -12.63 -0.93 1.61
N LEU A 35 -11.44 -1.49 1.46
CA LEU A 35 -11.13 -2.45 0.40
C LEU A 35 -11.35 -3.91 0.82
N ASP A 36 -11.81 -4.14 2.05
CA ASP A 36 -12.01 -5.47 2.64
C ASP A 36 -10.75 -6.36 2.49
N LEU A 37 -9.60 -5.80 2.87
CA LEU A 37 -8.33 -6.52 2.88
C LEU A 37 -8.18 -7.29 4.20
N PRO A 38 -7.36 -8.37 4.23
CA PRO A 38 -7.10 -9.08 5.47
C PRO A 38 -6.56 -8.14 6.57
N ARG A 39 -7.15 -8.22 7.77
CA ARG A 39 -6.80 -7.32 8.89
C ARG A 39 -5.34 -7.41 9.36
N GLY A 40 -4.67 -8.53 9.06
CA GLY A 40 -3.28 -8.81 9.42
C GLY A 40 -2.25 -8.51 8.33
N ILE A 41 -2.60 -7.85 7.22
CA ILE A 41 -1.60 -7.49 6.21
C ILE A 41 -0.58 -6.50 6.77
N ALA A 42 0.65 -6.56 6.27
CA ALA A 42 1.65 -5.55 6.58
C ALA A 42 1.24 -4.20 5.98
N ARG A 43 1.25 -3.14 6.78
CA ARG A 43 0.97 -1.77 6.32
C ARG A 43 2.26 -0.96 6.35
N VAL A 44 2.61 -0.34 5.23
CA VAL A 44 3.84 0.44 5.07
C VAL A 44 3.47 1.81 4.50
N PRO A 45 3.14 2.77 5.38
CA PRO A 45 2.88 4.12 4.94
C PRO A 45 4.20 4.88 4.73
N LEU A 46 4.38 5.48 3.55
CA LEU A 46 5.52 6.28 3.13
C LEU A 46 5.06 7.73 2.99
N TRP A 47 5.65 8.62 3.79
CA TRP A 47 5.24 10.02 3.87
C TRP A 47 6.35 10.98 3.48
N GLY A 48 5.99 12.13 2.91
CA GLY A 48 6.91 13.27 2.75
C GLY A 48 8.00 13.09 1.68
N LEU A 49 7.84 12.12 0.77
CA LEU A 49 8.80 11.88 -0.33
C LEU A 49 8.52 12.72 -1.58
N GLY A 50 7.39 13.43 -1.63
CA GLY A 50 6.98 14.23 -2.78
C GLY A 50 6.88 13.40 -4.05
N CYS A 51 7.31 13.98 -5.17
CA CYS A 51 7.32 13.32 -6.48
C CYS A 51 8.13 12.01 -6.49
N ALA A 52 9.12 11.85 -5.62
CA ALA A 52 9.91 10.62 -5.52
C ALA A 52 9.13 9.45 -4.90
N GLY A 53 7.97 9.72 -4.29
CA GLY A 53 7.14 8.74 -3.60
C GLY A 53 6.69 7.58 -4.50
N GLY A 54 6.41 7.83 -5.78
CA GLY A 54 6.01 6.77 -6.72
C GLY A 54 7.10 5.72 -6.91
N ALA A 55 8.33 6.16 -7.23
CA ALA A 55 9.47 5.27 -7.42
C ALA A 55 9.88 4.56 -6.12
N ALA A 56 9.90 5.29 -5.00
CA ALA A 56 10.18 4.72 -3.69
C ALA A 56 9.12 3.68 -3.28
N GLY A 57 7.85 3.96 -3.57
CA GLY A 57 6.71 3.06 -3.34
C GLY A 57 6.84 1.77 -4.15
N VAL A 58 7.19 1.85 -5.44
CA VAL A 58 7.44 0.68 -6.28
C VAL A 58 8.63 -0.13 -5.76
N ALA A 59 9.75 0.52 -5.43
CA ALA A 59 10.93 -0.16 -4.90
C ALA A 59 10.60 -0.92 -3.60
N ARG A 60 9.85 -0.28 -2.69
CA ARG A 60 9.40 -0.88 -1.44
C ARG A 60 8.43 -2.04 -1.67
N ALA A 61 7.45 -1.87 -2.55
CA ALA A 61 6.49 -2.92 -2.90
C ALA A 61 7.21 -4.13 -3.53
N ALA A 62 8.17 -3.92 -4.43
CA ALA A 62 8.94 -4.98 -5.06
C ALA A 62 9.77 -5.79 -4.04
N ALA A 63 10.39 -5.12 -3.07
CA ALA A 63 11.11 -5.79 -1.99
C ALA A 63 10.17 -6.66 -1.13
N LEU A 64 8.98 -6.13 -0.80
CA LEU A 64 7.97 -6.87 -0.03
C LEU A 64 7.40 -8.05 -0.83
N CYS A 65 7.09 -7.88 -2.12
CA CYS A 65 6.63 -8.97 -2.99
C CYS A 65 7.64 -10.13 -2.99
N ARG A 66 8.93 -9.84 -3.16
CA ARG A 66 10.00 -10.86 -3.15
C ARG A 66 10.13 -11.53 -1.79
N GLY A 67 10.09 -10.78 -0.70
CA GLY A 67 10.23 -11.33 0.65
C GLY A 67 9.04 -12.14 1.13
N LEU A 68 7.82 -11.77 0.72
CA LEU A 68 6.58 -12.40 1.17
C LEU A 68 6.08 -13.50 0.22
N GLY A 69 6.59 -13.55 -1.02
CA GLY A 69 6.12 -14.47 -2.05
C GLY A 69 4.64 -14.27 -2.41
N ARG A 70 4.08 -13.10 -2.13
CA ARG A 70 2.64 -12.79 -2.22
C ARG A 70 2.40 -11.40 -2.80
N PRO A 71 1.23 -11.15 -3.41
CA PRO A 71 0.89 -9.84 -3.96
C PRO A 71 0.96 -8.72 -2.92
N VAL A 72 1.46 -7.55 -3.34
CA VAL A 72 1.49 -6.32 -2.56
C VAL A 72 0.70 -5.25 -3.30
N LEU A 73 -0.17 -4.55 -2.59
CA LEU A 73 -0.91 -3.41 -3.11
C LEU A 73 -0.11 -2.14 -2.86
N LEU A 74 0.18 -1.38 -3.92
CA LEU A 74 0.74 -0.03 -3.84
C LEU A 74 -0.36 0.99 -4.16
N VAL A 75 -0.55 1.97 -3.29
CA VAL A 75 -1.46 3.10 -3.50
C VAL A 75 -0.66 4.38 -3.31
N SER A 76 -0.62 5.23 -4.33
CA SER A 76 -0.08 6.59 -4.26
C SER A 76 -1.25 7.55 -4.41
N ALA A 77 -1.47 8.41 -3.43
CA ALA A 77 -2.57 9.38 -3.44
C ALA A 77 -2.09 10.73 -2.90
N GLU A 78 -2.44 11.79 -3.62
CA GLU A 78 -2.18 13.18 -3.25
C GLU A 78 -3.49 13.97 -3.42
N ILE A 79 -3.69 15.01 -2.62
CA ILE A 79 -4.82 15.95 -2.70
C ILE A 79 -4.40 17.33 -3.16
#